data_AF-A0A2E7JVP3-F1
#
_entry.id   AF-A0A2E7JVP3-F1
#
_cell.length_a   1.000
_cell.length_b   1.000
_cell.length_c   1.000
_cell.angle_alpha   90.00
_cell.angle_beta   90.00
_cell.angle_gamma   90.00
#
_symmetry.space_group_name_H-M   'P 1'
#
loop_
_entity.id
_entity.type
_entity.pdbx_description
1 polymer ?
#
loop_
_entity_poly.entity_id
_entity_poly.type
_entity_poly.pdbx_seq_one_letter_code
_entity_poly.pdbx_strand_id
1 'polypeptide(L)'
;MDSELRHITWMCGQWKRFRRTLLGCSGAAWLLCCAGIILIGHDRFPVLVALVFLFFVVTAVFIYLMFVARREGKNLERKAIAIRAEMAAAKLAAKME
;
A
#
# COMPACT_ATOMS: atom_id res chain seq x y z
N MET A 1 -22.63 -13.49 5.72
CA MET A 1 -22.61 -12.01 5.67
C MET A 1 -21.76 -11.37 6.78
N ASP A 2 -21.98 -11.63 8.08
CA ASP A 2 -21.12 -11.05 9.15
C ASP A 2 -19.63 -11.45 9.03
N SER A 3 -19.38 -12.71 8.63
CA SER A 3 -18.03 -13.22 8.34
C SER A 3 -17.33 -12.43 7.22
N GLU A 4 -18.05 -12.04 6.17
CA GLU A 4 -17.49 -11.32 5.02
C GLU A 4 -17.17 -9.86 5.37
N LEU A 5 -18.03 -9.20 6.15
CA LEU A 5 -17.77 -7.85 6.61
C LEU A 5 -16.55 -7.80 7.54
N ARG A 6 -16.40 -8.80 8.41
CA ARG A 6 -15.23 -8.97 9.28
C ARG A 6 -13.96 -9.23 8.46
N HIS A 7 -14.05 -10.07 7.42
CA HIS A 7 -12.93 -10.36 6.53
C HIS A 7 -12.47 -9.11 5.76
N ILE A 8 -13.40 -8.32 5.22
CA ILE A 8 -13.07 -7.06 4.52
C ILE A 8 -12.45 -6.04 5.47
N THR A 9 -12.97 -5.92 6.69
CA THR A 9 -12.42 -5.02 7.71
C THR A 9 -11.00 -5.44 8.09
N TRP A 10 -10.75 -6.75 8.23
CA TRP A 10 -9.42 -7.29 8.48
C TRP A 10 -8.47 -7.02 7.30
N MET A 11 -8.89 -7.22 6.05
CA MET A 11 -8.09 -6.90 4.87
C MET A 11 -7.74 -5.41 4.79
N CYS A 12 -8.70 -4.51 5.05
CA CYS A 12 -8.43 -3.07 5.15
C CYS A 12 -7.36 -2.75 6.20
N GLY A 13 -7.39 -3.45 7.34
CA GLY A 13 -6.36 -3.37 8.38
C GLY A 13 -4.98 -3.81 7.89
N GLN A 14 -4.90 -4.94 7.18
CA GLN A 14 -3.66 -5.44 6.60
C GLN A 14 -3.05 -4.47 5.59
N TRP A 15 -3.86 -3.90 4.70
CA TRP A 15 -3.40 -2.89 3.73
C TRP A 15 -2.88 -1.62 4.39
N LYS A 16 -3.48 -1.16 5.50
CA LYS A 16 -2.95 -0.04 6.28
C LYS A 16 -1.60 -0.36 6.91
N ARG A 17 -1.43 -1.57 7.47
CA ARG A 17 -0.14 -2.02 8.02
C ARG A 17 0.92 -2.13 6.93
N PHE A 18 0.59 -2.77 5.80
CA PHE A 18 1.46 -2.89 4.64
C PHE A 18 1.96 -1.51 4.17
N ARG A 19 1.08 -0.52 4.02
CA ARG A 19 1.49 0.85 3.66
C ARG A 19 2.47 1.47 4.65
N ARG A 20 2.29 1.23 5.96
CA ARG A 20 3.18 1.77 6.99
C ARG A 20 4.56 1.10 6.92
N THR A 21 4.61 -0.21 6.77
CA THR A 21 5.86 -0.96 6.57
C THR A 21 6.56 -0.55 5.28
N LEU A 22 5.80 -0.40 4.18
CA LEU A 22 6.31 0.04 2.88
C LEU A 22 6.98 1.42 2.98
N LEU A 23 6.36 2.36 3.69
CA LEU A 23 6.95 3.69 3.95
C LEU A 23 8.25 3.58 4.76
N GLY A 24 8.28 2.76 5.81
CA GLY A 24 9.47 2.57 6.64
C GLY A 24 10.64 1.96 5.85
N CYS A 25 10.40 0.85 5.15
CA CYS A 25 11.42 0.17 4.36
C CYS A 25 11.93 1.04 3.21
N SER A 26 11.04 1.77 2.53
CA SER A 26 11.43 2.62 1.40
C SER A 26 12.18 3.87 1.86
N GLY A 27 11.80 4.44 3.01
CA GLY A 27 12.56 5.53 3.63
C GLY A 27 13.98 5.10 4.01
N ALA A 28 14.14 3.92 4.60
CA ALA A 28 15.46 3.37 4.91
C ALA A 28 16.30 3.12 3.64
N ALA A 29 15.69 2.53 2.59
CA ALA A 29 16.36 2.30 1.32
C ALA A 29 16.80 3.61 0.64
N TRP A 30 15.97 4.65 0.70
CA TRP A 30 16.31 5.98 0.21
C TRP A 30 17.49 6.59 0.96
N LEU A 31 17.48 6.53 2.29
CA LEU A 31 18.59 7.03 3.11
C LEU A 31 19.90 6.32 2.79
N LEU A 32 19.87 4.99 2.63
CA LEU A 32 21.06 4.21 2.26
C LEU A 32 21.57 4.55 0.86
N CYS A 33 20.67 4.75 -0.11
CA CYS A 33 21.05 5.16 -1.46
C CYS A 33 21.66 6.57 -1.46
N CYS A 34 21.03 7.54 -0.79
CA CYS A 34 21.55 8.90 -0.67
C CYS A 34 22.90 8.94 0.06
N ALA A 35 23.05 8.19 1.16
CA ALA A 35 24.30 8.09 1.89
C ALA A 35 25.41 7.47 1.01
N GLY A 36 25.09 6.42 0.25
CA GLY A 36 26.02 5.81 -0.70
C GLY A 36 26.47 6.79 -1.79
N ILE A 37 25.55 7.57 -2.35
CA ILE A 37 25.85 8.59 -3.37
C ILE A 37 26.78 9.68 -2.80
N ILE A 38 26.52 10.15 -1.57
CA ILE A 38 27.32 11.20 -0.92
C ILE A 38 28.73 10.68 -0.56
N LEU A 39 28.83 9.46 -0.03
CA LEU A 39 30.09 8.92 0.50
C LEU A 39 31.05 8.36 -0.56
N ILE A 40 30.54 7.89 -1.71
CA ILE A 40 31.38 7.26 -2.75
C ILE A 40 32.20 8.29 -3.53
N GLY A 41 31.73 9.54 -3.64
CA GLY A 41 32.41 10.59 -4.40
C GLY A 41 32.48 10.30 -5.91
N HIS A 42 33.01 11.27 -6.66
CA HIS A 42 33.00 11.23 -8.13
C HIS A 42 34.00 10.22 -8.75
N ASP A 43 34.90 9.67 -7.93
CA ASP A 43 35.98 8.76 -8.36
C ASP A 43 35.49 7.38 -8.81
N ARG A 44 34.28 6.97 -8.40
CA ARG A 44 33.66 5.71 -8.83
C ARG A 44 32.36 5.93 -9.58
N PHE A 45 32.46 6.67 -10.69
CA PHE A 45 31.35 6.98 -11.60
C PHE A 45 30.42 5.78 -11.94
N PRO A 46 30.91 4.57 -12.30
CA PRO A 46 30.02 3.45 -12.59
C PRO A 46 29.22 2.96 -11.37
N VAL A 47 29.79 3.05 -10.17
CA VAL A 47 29.09 2.71 -8.91
C VAL A 47 28.01 3.75 -8.61
N LEU A 48 28.30 5.03 -8.87
CA LEU A 48 27.35 6.13 -8.73
C LEU A 48 26.13 5.92 -9.65
N VAL A 49 26.37 5.58 -10.93
CA VAL A 49 25.30 5.31 -11.91
C VAL A 49 24.46 4.11 -11.48
N ALA A 50 25.08 3.04 -10.99
CA ALA A 50 24.36 1.87 -10.47
C ALA A 50 23.48 2.21 -9.26
N LEU A 51 23.96 3.04 -8.33
CA LEU A 51 23.19 3.49 -7.17
C LEU A 51 22.02 4.39 -7.55
N VAL A 52 22.23 5.32 -8.49
CA VAL A 52 21.15 6.18 -9.01
C VAL A 52 20.10 5.33 -9.72
N PHE A 53 20.51 4.37 -10.56
CA PHE A 53 19.57 3.47 -11.22
C PHE A 53 18.78 2.64 -10.20
N LEU A 54 19.46 2.06 -9.21
CA LEU A 54 18.81 1.31 -8.12
C LEU A 54 17.81 2.19 -7.37
N PHE A 55 18.16 3.45 -7.09
CA PHE A 55 17.27 4.41 -6.45
C PHE A 55 16.02 4.68 -7.28
N PHE A 56 16.15 4.86 -8.60
CA PHE A 56 15.00 5.02 -9.50
C PHE A 56 14.11 3.77 -9.53
N VAL A 57 14.70 2.58 -9.61
CA VAL A 57 13.94 1.31 -9.60
C VAL A 57 13.19 1.14 -8.28
N VAL A 58 13.85 1.35 -7.13
CA VAL A 58 13.22 1.30 -5.81
C VAL A 58 12.08 2.30 -5.71
N THR A 59 12.27 3.51 -6.23
CA THR A 59 11.25 4.56 -6.24
C THR A 59 10.06 4.20 -7.13
N ALA A 60 10.29 3.68 -8.32
CA ALA A 60 9.24 3.24 -9.24
C ALA A 60 8.41 2.09 -8.64
N VAL A 61 9.08 1.09 -8.05
CA VAL A 61 8.43 -0.02 -7.35
C VAL A 61 7.64 0.49 -6.15
N PHE A 62 8.19 1.42 -5.38
CA PHE A 62 7.48 2.03 -4.25
C PHE A 62 6.20 2.75 -4.70
N ILE A 63 6.28 3.58 -5.76
CA ILE A 63 5.13 4.28 -6.33
C ILE A 63 4.08 3.27 -6.81
N TYR A 64 4.50 2.22 -7.50
CA TYR A 64 3.60 1.16 -7.97
C TYR A 64 2.88 0.46 -6.80
N LEU A 65 3.62 0.03 -5.78
CA LEU A 65 3.05 -0.64 -4.61
C LEU A 65 2.13 0.28 -3.81
N MET A 66 2.46 1.57 -3.71
CA MET A 66 1.59 2.58 -3.11
C MET A 66 0.30 2.78 -3.91
N PHE A 67 0.39 2.80 -5.24
CA PHE A 67 -0.78 2.90 -6.11
C PHE A 67 -1.68 1.67 -5.98
N VAL A 68 -1.12 0.47 -6.06
CA VAL A 68 -1.85 -0.79 -5.87
C VAL A 68 -2.52 -0.82 -4.49
N ALA A 69 -1.81 -0.47 -3.43
CA ALA A 69 -2.37 -0.43 -2.09
C ALA A 69 -3.52 0.58 -1.94
N ARG A 70 -3.43 1.74 -2.61
CA ARG A 70 -4.53 2.72 -2.65
C ARG A 70 -5.73 2.20 -3.45
N ARG A 71 -5.48 1.56 -4.60
CA ARG A 71 -6.53 1.00 -5.46
C ARG A 71 -7.30 -0.10 -4.75
N GLU A 72 -6.58 -1.05 -4.13
CA GLU A 72 -7.18 -2.14 -3.37
C GLU A 72 -7.93 -1.63 -2.15
N GLY A 73 -7.39 -0.64 -1.43
CA GLY A 73 -8.10 0.01 -0.33
C GLY A 73 -9.46 0.60 -0.75
N LYS A 74 -9.51 1.32 -1.87
CA LYS A 74 -10.76 1.89 -2.40
C LYS A 74 -11.75 0.81 -2.84
N ASN A 75 -11.26 -0.27 -3.46
CA ASN A 75 -12.11 -1.38 -3.87
C ASN A 75 -12.73 -2.10 -2.67
N LEU A 76 -11.95 -2.35 -1.62
CA LEU A 76 -12.42 -2.94 -0.37
C LEU A 76 -13.44 -2.05 0.35
N GLU A 77 -13.22 -0.73 0.35
CA GLU A 77 -14.15 0.23 0.93
C GLU A 77 -15.50 0.23 0.20
N ARG A 78 -15.50 0.21 -1.15
CA ARG A 78 -16.73 0.05 -1.95
C ARG A 78 -17.45 -1.26 -1.65
N LYS A 79 -16.72 -2.37 -1.55
CA LYS A 79 -17.30 -3.69 -1.18
C LYS A 79 -17.92 -3.67 0.22
N ALA A 80 -17.27 -3.02 1.19
CA ALA A 80 -17.82 -2.86 2.53
C ALA A 80 -19.12 -2.05 2.55
N ILE A 81 -19.21 -0.99 1.74
CA ILE A 81 -20.42 -0.17 1.62
C ILE A 81 -21.57 -0.98 0.98
N ALA A 82 -21.28 -1.73 -0.09
CA ALA A 82 -22.28 -2.57 -0.76
C ALA A 82 -22.89 -3.60 0.21
N ILE A 83 -22.05 -4.33 0.96
CA ILE A 83 -22.53 -5.34 1.91
C ILE A 83 -23.34 -4.70 3.05
N ARG A 84 -22.95 -3.50 3.52
CA ARG A 84 -23.74 -2.76 4.53
C ARG A 84 -25.11 -2.35 4.00
N ALA A 85 -25.18 -1.92 2.73
CA ALA A 85 -26.44 -1.56 2.09
C ALA A 85 -27.36 -2.78 1.92
N GLU A 86 -26.82 -3.92 1.49
CA GLU A 86 -27.56 -5.18 1.39
C GLU A 86 -28.09 -5.65 2.76
N MET A 87 -27.27 -5.57 3.81
CA MET A 87 -27.72 -5.91 5.17
C MET A 87 -28.82 -4.97 5.68
N ALA A 88 -28.74 -3.68 5.36
CA ALA A 88 -29.79 -2.72 5.73
C ALA A 88 -31.11 -3.01 4.99
N ALA A 89 -31.04 -3.34 3.70
CA ALA A 89 -32.19 -3.74 2.90
C ALA A 89 -32.83 -5.05 3.41
N ALA A 90 -32.01 -6.07 3.72
CA ALA A 90 -32.49 -7.33 4.29
C ALA A 90 -33.17 -7.15 5.65
N LYS A 91 -32.63 -6.28 6.51
CA LYS A 91 -33.25 -5.95 7.82
C LYS A 91 -34.56 -5.18 7.67
N LEU A 92 -34.70 -4.36 6.63
CA LEU A 92 -35.95 -3.65 6.34
C LEU A 92 -37.01 -4.61 5.82
N ALA A 93 -36.66 -5.51 4.90
CA ALA A 93 -37.57 -6.54 4.39
C ALA A 93 -38.08 -7.46 5.51
N ALA A 94 -37.19 -7.93 6.40
CA ALA A 94 -37.54 -8.76 7.55
C ALA A 94 -38.35 -8.03 8.65
N LYS A 95 -38.51 -6.71 8.56
CA LYS A 95 -39.37 -5.92 9.46
C LYS A 95 -40.77 -5.66 8.88
N MET A 96 -40.98 -5.94 7.59
CA MET A 96 -42.25 -5.75 6.90
C MET A 96 -43.06 -7.05 6.75
N GLU A 97 -42.42 -8.20 6.98
CA GLU A 97 -43.08 -9.46 7.36
C GLU A 97 -43.45 -9.47 8.85
#